data_AF-A0A060YIU0-F1
#
_entry.id   AF-A0A060YIU0-F1
#
_cell.length_a   1.000
_cell.length_b   1.000
_cell.length_c   1.000
_cell.angle_alpha   90.00
_cell.angle_beta   90.00
_cell.angle_gamma   90.00
#
_symmetry.space_group_name_H-M   'P 1'
#
loop_
_entity.id
_entity.type
_entity.pdbx_description
1 polymer ?
#
loop_
_entity_poly.entity_id
_entity_poly.type
_entity_poly.pdbx_seq_one_letter_code
_entity_poly.pdbx_strand_id
1 'polypeptide(L)'
;MPGGLMEIRSVSVGVVAIKSVSTGLYLAMSKKGTLFGSMKYNPNCKFKERIEENGYNTYASLRWKHGGRQMFVSLNGRGKPRRGHKARRRHPSTHFLPMLPS
;
A
#
# COMPACT_ATOMS: atom_id res chain seq x y z
N MET A 1 15.17 2.64 -16.41
CA MET A 1 13.79 2.21 -16.11
C MET A 1 13.18 3.16 -15.09
N PRO A 2 12.02 3.78 -15.35
CA PRO A 2 11.36 4.61 -14.35
C PRO A 2 10.98 3.74 -13.14
N GLY A 3 11.37 4.14 -11.93
CA GLY A 3 11.19 3.36 -10.69
C GLY A 3 9.74 3.23 -10.20
N GLY A 4 8.75 3.46 -11.06
CA GLY A 4 7.32 3.48 -10.74
C GLY A 4 6.56 2.20 -11.08
N LEU A 5 7.16 1.23 -11.79
CA LEU A 5 6.47 0.00 -12.17
C LEU A 5 6.31 -0.95 -10.98
N MET A 6 5.06 -1.25 -10.65
CA MET A 6 4.67 -2.13 -9.55
C MET A 6 3.88 -3.32 -10.08
N GLU A 7 4.25 -4.52 -9.65
CA GLU A 7 3.47 -5.74 -9.82
C GLU A 7 2.53 -5.91 -8.62
N ILE A 8 1.23 -6.06 -8.88
CA ILE A 8 0.21 -6.32 -7.86
C ILE A 8 -0.25 -7.77 -8.02
N ARG A 9 -0.09 -8.60 -6.99
CA ARG A 9 -0.53 -10.00 -6.98
C ARG A 9 -1.57 -10.22 -5.89
N SER A 10 -2.69 -10.84 -6.25
CA SER A 10 -3.66 -11.34 -5.27
C SER A 10 -3.05 -12.48 -4.47
N VAL A 11 -3.17 -12.43 -3.14
CA VAL A 11 -2.72 -13.50 -2.23
C VAL A 11 -3.88 -14.15 -1.49
N SER A 12 -5.03 -13.51 -1.46
CA SER A 12 -6.33 -14.05 -1.05
C SER A 12 -7.41 -13.06 -1.50
N VAL A 13 -8.69 -13.42 -1.35
CA VAL A 13 -9.82 -12.53 -1.69
C VAL A 13 -9.65 -11.16 -1.01
N GLY A 14 -9.59 -10.10 -1.81
CA GLY A 14 -9.43 -8.72 -1.36
C GLY A 14 -8.10 -8.38 -0.70
N VAL A 15 -7.06 -9.21 -0.84
CA VAL A 15 -5.72 -8.96 -0.28
C VAL A 15 -4.66 -9.12 -1.35
N VAL A 16 -3.79 -8.11 -1.44
CA VAL A 16 -2.71 -8.06 -2.42
C VAL A 16 -1.34 -8.00 -1.76
N ALA A 17 -0.33 -8.45 -2.51
CA ALA A 17 1.06 -8.10 -2.33
C ALA A 17 1.47 -7.17 -3.48
N ILE A 18 2.24 -6.12 -3.18
CA ILE A 18 2.72 -5.15 -4.16
C ILE A 18 4.25 -5.24 -4.20
N LYS A 19 4.83 -5.41 -5.38
CA LYS A 19 6.27 -5.59 -5.58
C LYS A 19 6.80 -4.63 -6.64
N SER A 20 7.90 -3.95 -6.35
CA SER A 20 8.62 -3.17 -7.35
C SER A 20 9.29 -4.11 -8.35
N VAL A 21 9.00 -3.92 -9.64
CA VAL A 21 9.61 -4.74 -10.70
C VAL A 21 11.10 -4.44 -10.82
N SER A 22 11.49 -3.17 -10.72
CA SER A 22 12.88 -2.74 -10.88
C SER A 22 13.81 -3.18 -9.75
N THR A 23 13.31 -3.21 -8.51
CA THR A 23 14.14 -3.53 -7.32
C THR A 23 13.88 -4.92 -6.76
N GLY A 24 12.79 -5.57 -7.17
CA GLY A 24 12.35 -6.84 -6.60
C GLY A 24 11.81 -6.74 -5.16
N LEU A 25 11.77 -5.55 -4.56
CA LEU A 25 11.32 -5.36 -3.18
C LEU A 25 9.78 -5.37 -3.09
N TYR A 26 9.26 -6.04 -2.06
CA TYR A 26 7.85 -5.96 -1.69
C TYR A 26 7.59 -4.70 -0.88
N LEU A 27 6.53 -3.97 -1.21
CA LEU A 27 6.00 -2.94 -0.33
C LEU A 27 5.56 -3.61 0.98
N ALA A 28 5.98 -3.05 2.11
CA ALA A 28 5.63 -3.55 3.43
C ALA A 28 5.33 -2.40 4.40
N MET A 29 4.55 -2.70 5.44
CA MET A 29 4.25 -1.75 6.52
C MET A 29 4.62 -2.31 7.89
N SER A 30 5.38 -1.53 8.67
CA SER A 30 5.77 -1.90 10.03
C SER A 30 4.63 -1.69 11.03
N LYS A 31 4.77 -2.24 12.25
CA LYS A 31 3.81 -2.01 13.36
C LYS A 31 3.61 -0.52 13.69
N LYS A 32 4.64 0.31 13.49
CA LYS A 32 4.57 1.77 13.70
C LYS A 32 3.90 2.51 12.53
N GLY A 33 3.53 1.80 11.46
CA GLY A 33 2.93 2.34 10.25
C GLY A 33 3.93 2.92 9.26
N THR A 34 5.23 2.61 9.38
CA THR A 34 6.24 3.06 8.40
C THR A 34 6.20 2.15 7.18
N LEU A 35 6.15 2.75 5.98
CA LEU A 35 6.30 2.03 4.71
C LEU A 35 7.78 1.78 4.42
N PHE A 36 8.12 0.60 3.92
CA PHE A 36 9.47 0.22 3.54
C PHE A 36 9.45 -0.87 2.47
N GLY A 37 10.58 -1.08 1.79
CA GLY A 37 10.78 -2.20 0.87
C GLY A 37 11.33 -3.41 1.62
N SER A 38 10.71 -4.58 1.44
CA SER A 38 11.16 -5.84 2.03
C SER A 38 11.68 -6.78 0.95
N MET A 39 12.88 -7.32 1.13
CA MET A 39 13.48 -8.29 0.20
C MET A 39 12.72 -9.62 0.16
N LYS A 40 12.11 -10.04 1.28
CA LYS A 40 11.38 -11.30 1.41
C LYS A 40 9.91 -11.04 1.64
N TYR A 41 9.05 -11.77 0.93
CA TYR A 41 7.62 -11.74 1.19
C TYR A 41 7.34 -12.21 2.63
N ASN A 42 6.51 -11.45 3.35
CA ASN A 42 6.17 -11.72 4.75
C ASN A 42 4.81 -11.08 5.10
N PRO A 43 4.25 -11.33 6.30
CA PRO A 43 2.93 -10.79 6.67
C PRO A 43 2.79 -9.26 6.65
N ASN A 44 3.89 -8.50 6.72
CA ASN A 44 3.86 -7.04 6.61
C ASN A 44 3.62 -6.56 5.16
N CYS A 45 3.73 -7.46 4.17
CA CYS A 45 3.55 -7.20 2.74
C CYS A 45 2.11 -7.41 2.27
N LYS A 46 1.20 -7.79 3.17
CA LYS A 46 -0.20 -8.07 2.86
C LYS A 46 -1.06 -6.81 3.08
N PHE A 47 -1.74 -6.36 2.04
CA PHE A 47 -2.64 -5.23 2.10
C PHE A 47 -4.05 -5.61 1.67
N LYS A 48 -5.06 -5.20 2.45
CA LYS A 48 -6.45 -5.24 2.01
C LYS A 48 -6.67 -4.18 0.95
N GLU A 49 -7.02 -4.61 -0.25
CA GLU A 49 -7.41 -3.73 -1.34
C GLU A 49 -8.93 -3.47 -1.29
N ARG A 50 -9.33 -2.21 -1.50
CA ARG A 50 -10.73 -1.84 -1.69
C ARG A 50 -10.83 -0.76 -2.75
N ILE A 51 -11.81 -0.90 -3.63
CA ILE A 51 -12.25 0.17 -4.52
C ILE A 51 -13.19 1.07 -3.69
N GLU A 52 -12.89 2.35 -3.66
CA GLU A 52 -13.72 3.37 -3.01
C GLU A 52 -14.80 3.90 -3.97
N GLU A 53 -15.79 4.59 -3.43
CA GLU A 53 -16.94 5.12 -4.20
C GLU A 53 -16.51 6.06 -5.35
N ASN A 54 -15.34 6.67 -5.26
CA ASN A 54 -14.76 7.53 -6.30
C ASN A 54 -13.93 6.77 -7.35
N GLY A 55 -13.93 5.43 -7.33
CA GLY A 55 -13.21 4.58 -8.27
C GLY A 55 -11.72 4.39 -7.97
N TYR A 56 -11.16 5.03 -6.94
CA TYR A 56 -9.78 4.83 -6.53
C TYR A 56 -9.63 3.67 -5.56
N ASN A 57 -8.46 3.03 -5.56
CA ASN A 57 -8.15 1.96 -4.62
C ASN A 57 -7.52 2.51 -3.34
N THR A 58 -7.85 1.89 -2.20
CA THR A 58 -7.10 2.00 -0.95
C THR A 58 -6.43 0.69 -0.60
N TYR A 59 -5.26 0.78 0.06
CA TYR A 59 -4.50 -0.37 0.53
C TYR A 59 -4.25 -0.25 2.04
N ALA A 60 -4.98 -1.04 2.83
CA ALA A 60 -4.83 -1.08 4.28
C ALA A 60 -3.92 -2.23 4.72
N SER A 61 -3.06 -2.03 5.72
CA SER A 61 -2.29 -3.15 6.30
C SER A 61 -3.26 -4.23 6.77
N LEU A 62 -3.05 -5.47 6.32
CA LEU A 62 -3.84 -6.60 6.80
C LEU A 62 -3.53 -6.89 8.27
N ARG A 63 -2.23 -6.83 8.63
CA ARG A 63 -1.71 -7.22 9.94
C ARG A 63 -1.85 -6.12 11.00
N TRP A 64 -1.57 -4.86 10.64
CA TRP A 64 -1.37 -3.82 11.62
C TRP A 64 -2.52 -2.80 11.67
N LYS A 65 -2.94 -2.51 12.91
CA LYS A 65 -3.91 -1.47 13.26
C LYS A 65 -3.31 -0.57 14.34
N HIS A 66 -3.83 0.65 14.47
CA HIS A 66 -3.44 1.59 15.52
C HIS A 66 -4.69 2.06 16.26
N GLY A 67 -4.83 1.68 17.54
CA GLY A 67 -6.04 1.97 18.33
C GLY A 67 -7.30 1.40 17.68
N GLY A 68 -7.27 0.14 17.23
CA GLY A 68 -8.38 -0.51 16.52
C GLY A 68 -8.59 -0.05 15.06
N ARG A 69 -8.01 1.08 14.66
CA ARG A 69 -8.17 1.67 13.33
C ARG A 69 -7.19 1.10 12.32
N GLN A 70 -7.64 0.86 11.09
CA GLN A 70 -6.79 0.44 9.99
C GLN A 70 -5.72 1.49 9.66
N MET A 71 -4.53 1.02 9.25
CA MET A 71 -3.45 1.85 8.74
C MET A 71 -3.36 1.68 7.23
N PHE A 72 -3.14 2.78 6.50
CA PHE A 72 -3.19 2.80 5.04
C PHE A 72 -1.85 3.16 4.43
N VAL A 73 -1.53 2.55 3.28
CA VAL A 73 -0.52 3.08 2.36
C VAL A 73 -0.94 4.50 1.99
N SER A 74 -0.01 5.45 2.07
CA SER A 74 -0.32 6.84 1.73
C SER A 74 0.93 7.65 1.39
N LEU A 75 0.76 8.60 0.48
CA LEU A 75 1.76 9.59 0.09
C LEU A 75 1.26 11.00 0.43
N ASN A 76 2.16 11.93 0.72
CA ASN A 76 1.80 13.35 0.80
C ASN A 76 1.85 14.01 -0.58
N GLY A 77 1.46 15.29 -0.66
CA GLY A 77 1.49 16.06 -1.92
C GLY A 77 2.86 16.24 -2.57
N ARG A 78 3.95 15.84 -1.90
CA ARG A 78 5.32 15.80 -2.45
C ARG A 78 5.77 14.39 -2.81
N GLY A 79 4.85 13.43 -2.88
CA GLY A 79 5.15 12.02 -3.18
C GLY A 79 5.87 11.26 -2.06
N LYS A 80 6.04 11.83 -0.86
CA LYS A 80 6.74 11.16 0.24
C LYS A 80 5.77 10.26 1.04
N PRO A 81 6.21 9.07 1.47
CA PRO A 81 5.38 8.17 2.27
C PRO A 81 5.03 8.78 3.62
N ARG A 82 3.77 8.61 4.04
CA ARG A 82 3.27 9.02 5.37
C ARG A 82 3.15 7.81 6.28
N ARG A 83 3.19 8.03 7.60
CA ARG A 83 2.91 6.97 8.56
C ARG A 83 1.46 6.52 8.45
N GLY A 84 1.21 5.22 8.33
CA GLY A 84 -0.12 4.66 8.09
C GLY A 84 -1.16 4.98 9.17
N HIS A 85 -0.75 5.16 10.43
CA HIS A 85 -1.67 5.58 11.51
C HIS A 85 -2.10 7.05 11.40
N LYS A 86 -1.42 7.88 10.60
CA LYS A 86 -1.83 9.26 10.29
C LYS A 86 -2.76 9.32 9.08
N ALA A 87 -2.76 8.28 8.24
CA ALA A 87 -3.60 8.19 7.05
C ALA A 87 -5.06 7.87 7.39
N ARG A 88 -6.02 8.36 6.59
CA ARG A 88 -7.46 8.14 6.73
C ARG A 88 -8.02 7.67 5.40
N ARG A 89 -8.91 6.66 5.41
CA ARG A 89 -9.47 6.00 4.23
C ARG A 89 -10.09 6.96 3.21
N ARG A 90 -10.81 7.98 3.68
CA ARG A 90 -11.49 8.96 2.80
C ARG A 90 -10.57 10.10 2.33
N HIS A 91 -9.32 10.15 2.82
CA HIS A 91 -8.41 11.24 2.47
C HIS A 91 -7.68 10.92 1.15
N PRO A 92 -7.56 11.87 0.20
CA PRO A 92 -6.95 11.64 -1.11
C PRO A 92 -5.55 11.05 -1.07
N SER A 93 -4.77 11.33 -0.01
CA SER A 93 -3.44 10.73 0.20
C SER A 93 -3.42 9.20 0.23
N THR A 94 -4.56 8.54 0.42
CA THR A 94 -4.69 7.07 0.44
C THR A 94 -5.26 6.47 -0.83
N HIS A 95 -5.64 7.32 -1.79
CA HIS A 95 -6.31 6.94 -3.02
C HIS A 95 -5.29 6.77 -4.13
N PHE A 96 -5.26 5.57 -4.72
CA PHE A 96 -4.34 5.22 -5.80
C PHE A 96 -5.14 4.69 -6.97
N LEU A 97 -4.79 5.13 -8.18
CA LEU A 97 -5.34 4.61 -9.42
C LEU A 97 -4.32 3.64 -10.02
N PRO A 98 -4.56 2.32 -10.03
CA PRO A 98 -3.73 1.39 -10.78
C PRO A 98 -3.82 1.72 -12.27
N MET A 99 -2.67 1.88 -12.92
CA MET A 99 -2.59 2.15 -14.35
C MET A 99 -1.77 1.07 -15.02
N LEU A 100 -2.15 0.68 -16.24
CA LEU A 100 -1.35 -0.23 -17.04
C LEU A 100 -0.05 0.48 -17.47
N PRO A 101 1.09 -0.23 -17.54
CA PRO A 101 2.29 0.32 -18.14
C PRO A 101 2.02 0.63 -19.62
N SER A 102 2.46 1.81 -20.05
CA SER A 102 2.49 2.24 -21.46
C SER A 102 3.75 1.76 -22.17
#